data_AF-H6BPH3-F1
#
_entry.id   AF-H6BPH3-F1
#
_cell.length_a   1.000
_cell.length_b   1.000
_cell.length_c   1.000
_cell.angle_alpha   90.00
_cell.angle_beta   90.00
_cell.angle_gamma   90.00
#
_symmetry.space_group_name_H-M   'P 1'
#
loop_
_entity.id
_entity.type
_entity.pdbx_description
1 polymer ?
#
loop_
_entity_poly.entity_id
_entity_poly.type
_entity_poly.pdbx_seq_one_letter_code
_entity_poly.pdbx_strand_id
1 'polypeptide(L)'
;MATSSTSSSSPYEIIDIGGSKLCEYLLRALQRNFFNHSEGEVPYISDIFASTDEGLQLWSTITSLPTSYQTREEMDLLHRWRTDIAKHIRPGSSLFDLGSG
;
A
#
# COMPACT_ATOMS: atom_id res chain seq x y z
N MET A 1 9.47 -19.28 -35.81
CA MET A 1 8.16 -19.14 -35.16
C MET A 1 8.29 -18.04 -34.12
N ALA A 2 7.75 -16.85 -34.42
CA ALA A 2 7.76 -15.73 -33.49
C ALA A 2 6.60 -15.92 -32.49
N THR A 3 6.91 -16.03 -31.21
CA THR A 3 5.91 -16.03 -30.14
C THR A 3 5.39 -14.61 -29.97
N SER A 4 4.15 -14.39 -30.42
CA SER A 4 3.40 -13.17 -30.16
C SER A 4 3.09 -13.05 -28.68
N SER A 5 3.78 -12.16 -27.97
CA SER A 5 3.39 -11.74 -26.63
C SER A 5 2.16 -10.84 -26.74
N THR A 6 0.98 -11.36 -26.41
CA THR A 6 -0.24 -10.58 -26.22
C THR A 6 -0.04 -9.67 -25.01
N SER A 7 0.26 -8.38 -25.23
CA SER A 7 0.25 -7.37 -24.19
C SER A 7 -1.20 -7.09 -23.79
N SER A 8 -1.61 -7.53 -22.61
CA SER A 8 -2.87 -7.11 -21.99
C SER A 8 -2.78 -5.61 -21.72
N SER A 9 -3.47 -4.79 -22.52
CA SER A 9 -3.58 -3.36 -22.26
C SER A 9 -4.38 -3.18 -20.97
N SER A 10 -3.72 -2.77 -19.89
CA SER A 10 -4.42 -2.40 -18.66
C SER A 10 -5.38 -1.24 -18.95
N PRO A 11 -6.64 -1.25 -18.48
CA PRO A 11 -7.62 -0.20 -18.80
C PRO A 11 -7.32 1.14 -18.10
N TYR A 12 -6.21 1.25 -17.39
CA TYR A 12 -5.80 2.42 -16.62
C TYR A 12 -4.34 2.77 -16.90
N GLU A 13 -4.07 4.08 -16.88
CA GLU A 13 -2.72 4.64 -16.91
C GLU A 13 -2.19 4.72 -15.48
N ILE A 14 -1.04 4.09 -15.23
CA ILE A 14 -0.33 4.25 -13.96
C ILE A 14 0.59 5.45 -14.13
N ILE A 15 0.28 6.53 -13.44
CA ILE A 15 1.15 7.70 -13.37
C ILE A 15 1.93 7.61 -12.07
N ASP A 16 3.22 7.26 -12.19
CA ASP A 16 4.14 7.41 -11.07
C ASP A 16 4.39 8.90 -10.86
N ILE A 17 3.85 9.43 -9.76
CA ILE A 17 4.11 10.81 -9.30
C ILE A 17 5.44 10.91 -8.53
N GLY A 18 6.33 9.94 -8.71
CA GLY A 18 7.67 9.85 -8.18
C GLY A 18 8.46 11.14 -8.31
N GLY A 19 8.65 11.79 -7.17
CA GLY A 19 9.43 13.02 -6.99
C GLY A 19 9.54 13.42 -5.53
N SER A 20 9.22 12.50 -4.61
CA SER A 20 9.18 12.79 -3.19
C SER A 20 10.58 12.74 -2.59
N LYS A 21 10.84 13.58 -1.58
CA LYS A 21 12.04 13.49 -0.72
C LYS A 21 11.98 12.28 0.23
N LEU A 22 11.30 11.19 -0.17
CA LEU A 22 10.97 10.07 0.70
C LEU A 22 12.24 9.45 1.29
N CYS A 23 13.27 9.21 0.49
CA CYS A 23 14.54 8.69 0.99
C CYS A 23 15.17 9.61 2.06
N GLU A 24 15.13 10.93 1.87
CA GLU A 24 15.63 11.88 2.88
C GLU A 24 14.78 11.85 4.15
N TYR A 25 13.45 11.78 4.02
CA TYR A 25 12.53 11.68 5.16
C TYR A 25 12.74 10.39 5.94
N LEU A 26 12.83 9.25 5.25
CA LEU A 26 13.09 7.95 5.85
C LEU A 26 14.44 7.92 6.55
N LEU A 27 15.51 8.41 5.91
CA LEU A 27 16.82 8.49 6.55
C LEU A 27 16.79 9.33 7.84
N ARG A 28 16.13 10.50 7.81
CA ARG A 28 15.96 11.35 9.01
C ARG A 28 15.16 10.64 10.10
N ALA A 29 14.11 9.89 9.73
CA ALA A 29 13.31 9.13 10.68
C ALA A 29 14.13 8.01 11.34
N LEU A 30 14.95 7.30 10.56
CA LEU A 30 15.85 6.25 11.07
C LEU A 30 16.92 6.81 12.00
N GLN A 31 17.54 7.95 11.62
CA GLN A 31 18.51 8.65 12.45
C GLN A 31 17.91 9.05 13.79
N ARG A 32 16.72 9.64 13.79
CA ARG A 32 16.06 10.11 15.01
C ARG A 32 15.56 8.98 15.90
N ASN A 33 14.85 8.00 15.33
CA ASN A 33 14.08 7.03 16.10
C ASN A 33 14.86 5.77 16.46
N PHE A 34 15.93 5.47 15.70
CA PHE A 34 16.71 4.25 15.88
C PHE A 34 18.16 4.54 16.25
N PHE A 35 18.88 5.32 15.45
CA PHE A 35 20.33 5.52 15.69
C PHE A 35 20.64 6.46 16.86
N ASN A 36 19.88 7.56 17.01
CA ASN A 36 20.13 8.60 18.00
C ASN A 36 19.14 8.56 19.18
N HIS A 37 18.62 7.38 19.51
CA HIS A 37 17.74 7.21 20.68
C HIS A 37 18.51 7.48 21.98
N SER A 38 17.82 7.96 23.00
CA SER A 38 18.43 8.27 24.29
C SER A 38 18.67 7.00 25.11
N GLU A 39 19.64 7.05 26.03
CA GLU A 39 19.88 5.93 26.94
C GLU A 39 18.64 5.68 27.82
N GLY A 40 18.09 4.48 27.77
CA GLY A 40 16.83 4.10 28.44
C GLY A 40 15.59 4.15 27.53
N GLU A 41 15.69 4.66 26.30
CA GLU A 41 14.63 4.54 25.29
C GLU A 41 14.75 3.23 24.51
N VAL A 42 13.61 2.67 24.10
CA VAL A 42 13.58 1.50 23.20
C VAL A 42 13.68 1.99 21.76
N PRO A 43 14.68 1.57 20.98
CA PRO A 43 14.80 1.95 19.57
C PRO A 43 13.56 1.52 18.78
N TYR A 44 13.11 2.36 17.85
CA TYR A 44 11.95 2.11 17.01
C TYR A 44 12.27 2.29 15.53
N ILE A 45 11.81 1.35 14.71
CA ILE A 45 11.83 1.45 13.25
C ILE A 45 10.38 1.50 12.77
N SER A 46 10.07 2.47 11.91
CA SER A 46 8.73 2.59 11.34
C SER A 46 8.41 1.44 10.39
N ASP A 47 7.17 0.98 10.44
CA ASP A 47 6.58 0.02 9.50
C ASP A 47 6.72 0.37 8.02
N ILE A 48 6.80 1.65 7.66
CA ILE A 48 7.06 2.10 6.27
C ILE A 48 8.33 1.49 5.65
N PHE A 49 9.31 1.08 6.46
CA PHE A 49 10.51 0.39 5.98
C PHE A 49 10.24 -1.05 5.54
N ALA A 50 9.09 -1.62 5.92
CA ALA A 50 8.60 -2.91 5.44
C ALA A 50 7.74 -2.78 4.18
N SER A 51 7.54 -1.57 3.63
CA SER A 51 6.75 -1.35 2.41
C SER A 51 7.63 -1.34 1.13
N THR A 52 8.74 -2.08 1.12
CA THR A 52 9.48 -2.36 -0.13
C THR A 52 8.70 -3.34 -0.99
N ASP A 53 9.09 -3.52 -2.25
CA ASP A 53 8.45 -4.50 -3.15
C ASP A 53 8.40 -5.91 -2.53
N GLU A 54 9.49 -6.35 -1.89
CA GLU A 54 9.56 -7.64 -1.21
C GLU A 54 8.67 -7.67 0.05
N GLY A 55 8.65 -6.57 0.80
CA GLY A 55 7.84 -6.46 2.00
C GLY A 55 6.34 -6.44 1.69
N LEU A 56 5.93 -5.80 0.60
CA LEU A 56 4.55 -5.82 0.09
C LEU A 56 4.15 -7.22 -0.40
N GLN A 57 5.06 -7.96 -1.04
CA GLN A 57 4.80 -9.36 -1.39
C GLN A 57 4.58 -10.23 -0.15
N LEU A 58 5.39 -10.03 0.89
CA LEU A 58 5.20 -10.72 2.16
C LEU A 58 3.87 -10.32 2.81
N TRP A 59 3.53 -9.03 2.78
CA TRP A 59 2.28 -8.50 3.30
C TRP A 59 1.05 -9.12 2.63
N SER A 60 1.05 -9.23 1.30
CA SER A 60 0.01 -9.92 0.52
C SER A 60 -0.17 -11.38 0.96
N THR A 61 0.91 -12.06 1.32
CA THR A 61 0.84 -13.42 1.87
C THR A 61 0.20 -13.42 3.26
N ILE A 62 0.59 -12.49 4.14
CA ILE A 62 0.06 -12.37 5.52
C ILE A 62 -1.43 -12.08 5.50
N THR A 63 -1.88 -11.13 4.68
CA THR A 63 -3.30 -10.74 4.57
C THR A 63 -4.17 -11.85 3.97
N SER A 64 -3.56 -12.83 3.30
CA SER A 64 -4.22 -14.02 2.78
C SER A 64 -4.28 -15.18 3.78
N LEU A 65 -3.62 -15.09 4.94
CA LEU A 65 -3.64 -16.16 5.95
C LEU A 65 -5.04 -16.30 6.56
N PRO A 66 -5.52 -17.53 6.84
CA PRO A 66 -6.84 -17.74 7.45
C PRO A 66 -7.06 -17.00 8.78
N THR A 67 -5.97 -16.79 9.53
CA THR A 67 -5.94 -16.07 10.81
C THR A 67 -5.94 -14.55 10.66
N SER A 68 -5.60 -14.02 9.49
CA SER A 68 -5.66 -12.59 9.19
C SER A 68 -7.05 -12.27 8.64
N TYR A 69 -7.95 -11.86 9.53
CA TYR A 69 -9.35 -11.63 9.17
C TYR A 69 -9.60 -10.25 8.55
N GLN A 70 -8.76 -9.27 8.87
CA GLN A 70 -9.01 -7.85 8.58
C GLN A 70 -9.26 -7.60 7.09
N THR A 71 -8.35 -8.02 6.21
CA THR A 71 -8.46 -7.82 4.76
C THR A 71 -9.70 -8.53 4.19
N ARG A 72 -9.95 -9.78 4.58
CA ARG A 72 -11.11 -10.55 4.12
C ARG A 72 -12.43 -9.89 4.53
N GLU A 73 -12.55 -9.49 5.79
CA GLU A 73 -13.77 -8.89 6.32
C GLU A 73 -14.02 -7.50 5.73
N GLU A 74 -12.99 -6.70 5.51
CA GLU A 74 -13.10 -5.44 4.79
C GLU A 74 -13.60 -5.65 3.37
N MET A 75 -13.03 -6.62 2.63
CA MET A 75 -13.52 -6.99 1.29
C MET A 75 -14.99 -7.40 1.32
N ASP A 76 -15.41 -8.20 2.29
CA ASP A 76 -16.81 -8.63 2.44
C ASP A 76 -17.74 -7.44 2.71
N LEU A 77 -17.32 -6.50 3.56
CA LEU A 77 -18.07 -5.27 3.84
C LEU A 77 -18.18 -4.38 2.60
N LEU A 78 -17.07 -4.14 1.90
CA LEU A 78 -17.06 -3.34 0.67
C LEU A 78 -17.95 -3.99 -0.40
N HIS A 79 -17.87 -5.31 -0.56
CA HIS A 79 -18.72 -6.04 -1.50
C HIS A 79 -20.20 -5.94 -1.14
N ARG A 80 -20.53 -6.08 0.16
CA ARG A 80 -21.90 -5.99 0.66
C ARG A 80 -22.52 -4.62 0.44
N TRP A 81 -21.76 -3.55 0.67
CA TRP A 81 -22.27 -2.18 0.65
C TRP A 81 -21.97 -1.41 -0.64
N ARG A 82 -21.30 -2.02 -1.63
CA ARG A 82 -20.87 -1.38 -2.89
C ARG A 82 -21.94 -0.53 -3.56
N THR A 83 -23.19 -1.02 -3.61
CA THR A 83 -24.29 -0.32 -4.29
C THR A 83 -24.73 0.92 -3.52
N ASP A 84 -24.71 0.87 -2.19
CA ASP A 84 -25.09 2.02 -1.36
C ASP A 84 -23.97 3.06 -1.34
N ILE A 85 -22.71 2.63 -1.22
CA ILE A 85 -21.54 3.51 -1.36
C ILE A 85 -21.59 4.24 -2.70
N ALA A 86 -21.83 3.52 -3.81
CA ALA A 86 -21.86 4.10 -5.14
C ALA A 86 -22.94 5.19 -5.32
N LYS A 87 -24.09 5.09 -4.63
CA LYS A 87 -25.14 6.13 -4.69
C LYS A 87 -24.69 7.48 -4.15
N HIS A 88 -23.66 7.51 -3.30
CA HIS A 88 -23.12 8.73 -2.71
C HIS A 88 -21.98 9.35 -3.54
N ILE A 89 -21.51 8.66 -4.59
CA ILE A 89 -20.43 9.13 -5.44
C ILE A 89 -21.03 9.83 -6.66
N ARG A 90 -20.69 11.12 -6.84
CA ARG A 90 -21.17 11.89 -7.99
C ARG A 90 -20.44 11.47 -9.27
N PRO A 91 -21.10 11.43 -10.43
CA PRO A 91 -20.41 11.25 -11.71
C PRO A 91 -19.29 12.28 -11.89
N GLY A 92 -18.14 11.83 -12.42
CA GLY A 92 -16.94 12.67 -12.60
C GLY A 92 -16.08 12.86 -11.35
N SER A 93 -16.36 12.15 -10.26
CA SER A 93 -15.49 12.15 -9.07
C SER A 93 -14.19 11.38 -9.31
N SER A 94 -13.11 11.79 -8.64
CA SER A 94 -11.84 11.05 -8.60
C SER A 94 -11.75 10.21 -7.33
N LEU A 95 -11.22 9.00 -7.43
CA LEU A 95 -10.87 8.14 -6.30
C LEU A 95 -9.39 8.33 -5.96
N PHE A 96 -9.09 8.58 -4.69
CA PHE A 96 -7.74 8.62 -4.15
C PHE A 96 -7.60 7.46 -3.18
N ASP A 97 -6.76 6.48 -3.53
CA ASP A 97 -6.43 5.36 -2.67
C ASP A 97 -5.12 5.65 -1.93
N LEU A 98 -5.15 5.64 -0.61
CA LEU A 98 -4.03 6.02 0.24
C LEU A 98 -3.43 4.75 0.85
N GLY A 99 -2.20 4.42 0.47
CA GLY A 99 -1.58 3.16 0.87
C GLY A 99 -2.09 1.98 0.05
N SER A 100 -2.24 2.16 -1.27
CA SER A 100 -2.82 1.20 -2.21
C SER A 100 -1.98 -0.07 -2.48
N GLY A 101 -1.00 -0.35 -1.61
CA GLY A 101 -0.08 -1.49 -1.71
C GLY A 101 -0.59 -2.70 -0.93
#